data_AF-A0A7S2LL59-F1
#
_entry.id   AF-A0A7S2LL59-F1
#
_cell.length_a   1.000
_cell.length_b   1.000
_cell.length_c   1.000
_cell.angle_alpha   90.00
_cell.angle_beta   90.00
_cell.angle_gamma   90.00
#
_symmetry.space_group_name_H-M   'P 1'
#
loop_
_entity.id
_entity.type
_entity.pdbx_description
1 polymer ?
#
loop_
_entity_poly.entity_id
_entity_poly.type
_entity_poly.pdbx_seq_one_letter_code
_entity_poly.pdbx_strand_id
1 'polypeptide(L)'
;QNCGAGWLLGEVREKLAERVYEKHVFGTRELWSSKEGFTAFRPPRDHQQHDVVDTNDVVNVCGKPQKVSLGEHYDQSVASSYRGLCHIQASVAFLDQTEKDGCFVCWPGSHGKVHEAIVSDTYRGQKSKCWVPLTDAELNRLENEYGLKRKFVRVNKGDVILWRSDLVHAAGRPVGSATNFRMVSYCGMMPISAIAAKNSVEDMESLREQKLEAYLYSRTGDHRADHECWHPDWGEREMMNSSSSSSAAAAISTRVRLIKTYYQLLGGPPKLTWRQAELYGLVSYNLQSEREKEEEKERLERIGVRFESTSDDLGGRPHPSLEELRHISGKDMLGQDKWLGGMSSPCERYVYGVPGTHPRVLRITCATGEVDYIGPEFKGPFKWLRGIDVPSYVMGEDKFPSGCCIALPCNAQSILRM
;
A
#
# COMPACT_ATOMS: atom_id res chain seq x y z
N GLN A 1 9.02 -7.58 4.35
CA GLN A 1 8.89 -6.36 5.17
C GLN A 1 7.45 -5.88 5.06
N ASN A 2 6.79 -5.61 6.19
CA ASN A 2 5.48 -4.95 6.22
C ASN A 2 5.75 -3.45 6.11
N CYS A 3 5.40 -2.86 4.97
CA CYS A 3 5.53 -1.43 4.76
C CYS A 3 4.16 -0.81 5.02
N GLY A 4 4.09 0.02 6.05
CA GLY A 4 2.88 0.75 6.41
C GLY A 4 2.43 1.65 5.25
N ALA A 5 1.29 1.30 4.67
CA ALA A 5 0.66 2.01 3.55
C ALA A 5 -0.83 2.23 3.81
N GLY A 6 -1.19 2.38 5.09
CA GLY A 6 -2.56 2.22 5.58
C GLY A 6 -3.62 2.99 4.82
N TRP A 7 -3.25 4.12 4.25
CA TRP A 7 -4.14 5.04 3.59
C TRP A 7 -4.05 5.03 2.04
N LEU A 8 -3.11 4.29 1.46
CA LEU A 8 -2.85 4.32 0.00
C LEU A 8 -3.89 3.58 -0.85
N LEU A 9 -4.71 2.72 -0.25
CA LEU A 9 -5.61 1.81 -0.96
C LEU A 9 -7.08 2.02 -0.58
N GLY A 10 -7.45 3.28 -0.33
CA GLY A 10 -8.83 3.67 0.01
C GLY A 10 -9.85 3.22 -1.02
N GLU A 11 -9.59 3.44 -2.31
CA GLU A 11 -10.50 3.01 -3.37
C GLU A 11 -10.72 1.50 -3.41
N VAL A 12 -9.67 0.71 -3.14
CA VAL A 12 -9.76 -0.75 -3.12
C VAL A 12 -10.63 -1.20 -1.95
N ARG A 13 -10.45 -0.59 -0.77
CA ARG A 13 -11.30 -0.88 0.41
C ARG A 13 -12.74 -0.50 0.17
N GLU A 14 -12.99 0.65 -0.44
CA GLU A 14 -14.35 1.08 -0.76
C GLU A 14 -15.04 0.10 -1.72
N LYS A 15 -14.35 -0.33 -2.79
CA LYS A 15 -14.87 -1.35 -3.72
C LYS A 15 -15.08 -2.70 -3.05
N LEU A 16 -14.18 -3.11 -2.16
CA LEU A 16 -14.33 -4.37 -1.41
C LEU A 16 -15.55 -4.30 -0.50
N ALA A 17 -15.71 -3.20 0.24
CA ALA A 17 -16.88 -2.98 1.10
C ALA A 17 -18.16 -3.13 0.28
N GLU A 18 -18.33 -2.30 -0.75
CA GLU A 18 -19.56 -2.23 -1.54
C GLU A 18 -19.90 -3.55 -2.26
N ARG A 19 -18.89 -4.20 -2.86
CA ARG A 19 -19.10 -5.35 -3.75
C ARG A 19 -19.11 -6.68 -3.02
N VAL A 20 -18.45 -6.77 -1.88
CA VAL A 20 -18.23 -8.06 -1.20
C VAL A 20 -18.82 -8.01 0.21
N TYR A 21 -18.29 -7.14 1.06
CA TYR A 21 -18.58 -7.22 2.48
C TYR A 21 -20.02 -6.83 2.81
N GLU A 22 -20.52 -5.75 2.22
CA GLU A 22 -21.85 -5.23 2.51
C GLU A 22 -22.94 -6.20 2.05
N LYS A 23 -22.84 -6.66 0.80
CA LYS A 23 -23.93 -7.44 0.15
C LYS A 23 -23.85 -8.94 0.43
N HIS A 24 -22.65 -9.50 0.52
CA HIS A 24 -22.46 -10.94 0.50
C HIS A 24 -21.90 -11.53 1.80
N VAL A 25 -21.23 -10.73 2.63
CA VAL A 25 -20.61 -11.23 3.87
C VAL A 25 -21.44 -10.85 5.09
N PHE A 26 -21.71 -9.56 5.29
CA PHE A 26 -22.28 -9.04 6.53
C PHE A 26 -23.71 -8.52 6.40
N GLY A 27 -24.18 -8.20 5.20
CA GLY A 27 -25.54 -7.67 5.01
C GLY A 27 -25.74 -6.26 5.57
N THR A 28 -24.66 -5.48 5.76
CA THR A 28 -24.71 -4.12 6.30
C THR A 28 -23.66 -3.21 5.67
N ARG A 29 -24.00 -1.92 5.51
CA ARG A 29 -23.09 -0.85 5.08
C ARG A 29 -22.16 -0.35 6.20
N GLU A 30 -22.56 -0.58 7.45
CA GLU A 30 -21.89 -0.11 8.66
C GLU A 30 -20.69 -0.99 8.99
N LEU A 31 -19.56 -0.69 8.36
CA LEU A 31 -18.34 -1.48 8.43
C LEU A 31 -17.19 -0.58 8.87
N TRP A 32 -16.31 -1.09 9.72
CA TRP A 32 -14.97 -0.54 9.86
C TRP A 32 -13.96 -1.45 9.16
N SER A 33 -12.98 -0.81 8.55
CA SER A 33 -11.89 -1.41 7.81
C SER A 33 -10.57 -1.15 8.53
N SER A 34 -9.68 -2.14 8.47
CA SER A 34 -8.30 -1.98 8.91
C SER A 34 -7.52 -1.06 7.99
N LYS A 35 -6.50 -0.44 8.55
CA LYS A 35 -5.62 0.51 7.84
C LYS A 35 -4.31 -0.15 7.47
N GLU A 36 -4.41 -1.34 6.91
CA GLU A 36 -3.22 -2.14 6.64
C GLU A 36 -2.34 -1.63 5.52
N GLY A 37 -1.06 -1.98 5.67
CA GLY A 37 -0.06 -1.86 4.63
C GLY A 37 -0.03 -3.05 3.68
N PHE A 38 0.97 -3.03 2.82
CA PHE A 38 1.31 -4.15 1.96
C PHE A 38 2.52 -4.89 2.51
N THR A 39 2.58 -6.19 2.25
CA THR A 39 3.76 -6.98 2.53
C THR A 39 4.48 -7.26 1.23
N ALA A 40 5.77 -6.94 1.20
CA ALA A 40 6.68 -7.34 0.14
C ALA A 40 7.68 -8.39 0.65
N PHE A 41 7.77 -9.54 -0.02
CA PHE A 41 8.83 -10.54 0.21
C PHE A 41 9.64 -10.73 -1.06
N ARG A 42 10.93 -10.38 -0.98
CA ARG A 42 11.88 -10.67 -2.05
C ARG A 42 12.40 -12.11 -1.90
N PRO A 43 12.62 -12.83 -3.01
CA PRO A 43 13.36 -14.08 -2.99
C PRO A 43 14.77 -13.90 -2.42
N PRO A 44 15.36 -14.96 -1.86
CA PRO A 44 16.78 -14.98 -1.56
C PRO A 44 17.59 -14.65 -2.83
N ARG A 45 18.66 -13.85 -2.73
CA ARG A 45 19.55 -13.61 -3.87
C ARG A 45 20.37 -14.87 -4.14
N ASP A 46 20.31 -15.39 -5.36
CA ASP A 46 21.34 -16.33 -5.85
C ASP A 46 22.71 -15.63 -5.82
N HIS A 47 23.76 -16.39 -5.48
CA HIS A 47 25.20 -16.05 -5.48
C HIS A 47 25.94 -15.82 -4.15
N GLN A 48 25.41 -16.31 -3.03
CA GLN A 48 26.32 -16.91 -2.04
C GLN A 48 25.85 -18.32 -1.77
N GLN A 49 26.75 -19.29 -1.98
CA GLN A 49 26.68 -20.61 -1.38
C GLN A 49 26.59 -20.46 0.14
N HIS A 50 25.42 -20.12 0.65
CA HIS A 50 24.93 -20.88 1.77
C HIS A 50 24.35 -22.13 1.14
N ASP A 51 25.18 -23.18 1.01
CA ASP A 51 24.78 -24.58 0.77
C ASP A 51 23.97 -25.15 1.98
N VAL A 52 23.25 -24.25 2.63
CA VAL A 52 22.35 -24.42 3.74
C VAL A 52 21.21 -23.50 3.34
N VAL A 53 20.10 -24.07 2.82
CA VAL A 53 18.77 -23.49 3.09
C VAL A 53 18.86 -23.08 4.54
N ASP A 54 18.91 -21.79 4.89
CA ASP A 54 19.22 -21.37 6.26
C ASP A 54 18.28 -22.12 7.20
N THR A 55 18.79 -23.22 7.78
CA THR A 55 18.03 -24.18 8.56
C THR A 55 17.70 -23.56 9.92
N ASN A 56 18.03 -22.27 10.11
CA ASN A 56 17.65 -21.43 11.23
C ASN A 56 16.40 -20.59 10.97
N ASP A 57 15.78 -20.64 9.79
CA ASP A 57 14.44 -20.06 9.56
C ASP A 57 13.34 -20.97 10.14
N VAL A 58 13.66 -21.64 11.25
CA VAL A 58 12.74 -22.52 11.95
C VAL A 58 11.69 -21.65 12.63
N VAL A 59 10.45 -21.82 12.19
CA VAL A 59 9.33 -21.16 12.85
C VAL A 59 9.31 -21.61 14.30
N ASN A 60 9.47 -20.67 15.23
CA ASN A 60 9.42 -20.97 16.64
C ASN A 60 8.01 -20.68 17.18
N VAL A 61 7.35 -21.71 17.71
CA VAL A 61 6.06 -21.59 18.37
C VAL A 61 6.20 -22.01 19.81
N CYS A 62 5.86 -21.11 20.74
CA CYS A 62 6.09 -21.29 22.19
C CYS A 62 7.54 -21.61 22.55
N GLY A 63 8.50 -20.97 21.88
CA GLY A 63 9.93 -21.20 22.11
C GLY A 63 10.44 -22.55 21.61
N LYS A 64 9.63 -23.28 20.83
CA LYS A 64 10.03 -24.56 20.22
C LYS A 64 10.13 -24.44 18.70
N PRO A 65 11.21 -24.95 18.10
CA PRO A 65 11.33 -25.06 16.64
C PRO A 65 10.25 -25.98 16.08
N GLN A 66 9.58 -25.53 15.01
CA GLN A 66 8.62 -26.29 14.22
C GLN A 66 9.27 -26.75 12.92
N LYS A 67 9.12 -28.03 12.58
CA LYS A 67 9.71 -28.67 11.40
C LYS A 67 8.82 -28.56 10.16
N VAL A 68 7.49 -28.51 10.36
CA VAL A 68 6.50 -28.62 9.27
C VAL A 68 5.73 -27.31 9.08
N SER A 69 5.59 -26.54 10.17
CA SER A 69 4.93 -25.24 10.12
C SER A 69 5.65 -24.23 9.22
N LEU A 70 4.86 -23.49 8.44
CA LEU A 70 5.25 -22.30 7.67
C LEU A 70 4.90 -21.00 8.41
N GLY A 71 4.56 -21.09 9.71
CA GLY A 71 4.01 -19.98 10.48
C GLY A 71 2.49 -19.95 10.47
N GLU A 72 1.83 -21.10 10.37
CA GLU A 72 0.38 -21.20 10.45
C GLU A 72 -0.16 -20.67 11.77
N HIS A 73 -1.22 -19.89 11.67
CA HIS A 73 -1.89 -19.29 12.80
C HIS A 73 -3.36 -19.03 12.50
N TYR A 74 -4.12 -18.77 13.57
CA TYR A 74 -5.37 -18.04 13.50
C TYR A 74 -5.12 -16.57 13.85
N ASP A 75 -5.81 -15.63 13.22
CA ASP A 75 -5.81 -14.21 13.60
C ASP A 75 -6.96 -13.87 14.56
N GLN A 76 -7.65 -14.90 15.04
CA GLN A 76 -8.74 -14.80 16.00
C GLN A 76 -8.50 -15.79 17.13
N SER A 77 -8.72 -15.37 18.38
CA SER A 77 -8.66 -16.25 19.54
C SER A 77 -10.03 -16.82 19.89
N VAL A 78 -10.09 -17.92 20.64
CA VAL A 78 -11.37 -18.52 21.08
C VAL A 78 -11.95 -17.87 22.34
N ALA A 79 -11.09 -17.27 23.17
CA ALA A 79 -11.49 -16.53 24.37
C ALA A 79 -11.91 -15.11 24.07
N SER A 80 -11.60 -14.66 22.87
CA SER A 80 -12.08 -13.38 22.40
C SER A 80 -13.61 -13.38 22.29
N SER A 81 -14.18 -12.19 22.41
CA SER A 81 -15.56 -11.92 22.03
C SER A 81 -15.81 -12.08 20.51
N TYR A 82 -14.81 -12.52 19.71
CA TYR A 82 -14.91 -12.70 18.26
C TYR A 82 -15.60 -14.00 17.83
N ARG A 83 -16.48 -14.63 18.64
CA ARG A 83 -17.13 -15.87 18.18
C ARG A 83 -17.99 -15.64 16.95
N GLY A 84 -17.98 -16.61 16.03
CA GLY A 84 -18.75 -16.56 14.79
C GLY A 84 -18.13 -15.67 13.70
N LEU A 85 -18.96 -15.33 12.71
CA LEU A 85 -18.55 -14.56 11.53
C LEU A 85 -18.52 -13.06 11.86
N CYS A 86 -17.48 -12.59 12.54
CA CYS A 86 -17.37 -11.19 12.90
C CYS A 86 -16.19 -10.45 12.25
N HIS A 87 -15.17 -11.17 11.79
CA HIS A 87 -13.97 -10.58 11.19
C HIS A 87 -13.54 -11.36 9.95
N ILE A 88 -13.71 -10.74 8.79
CA ILE A 88 -13.24 -11.27 7.51
C ILE A 88 -12.05 -10.46 7.05
N GLN A 89 -10.98 -11.16 6.73
CA GLN A 89 -9.78 -10.60 6.15
C GLN A 89 -9.79 -10.81 4.64
N ALA A 90 -9.10 -9.92 3.95
CA ALA A 90 -8.84 -9.99 2.54
C ALA A 90 -7.38 -9.68 2.25
N SER A 91 -6.88 -10.25 1.17
CA SER A 91 -5.62 -9.86 0.56
C SER A 91 -5.78 -9.67 -0.94
N VAL A 92 -5.22 -8.58 -1.45
CA VAL A 92 -5.19 -8.25 -2.88
C VAL A 92 -3.80 -8.54 -3.41
N ALA A 93 -3.70 -9.40 -4.42
CA ALA A 93 -2.44 -9.75 -5.04
C ALA A 93 -2.03 -8.67 -6.06
N PHE A 94 -0.85 -8.08 -5.90
CA PHE A 94 -0.35 -7.09 -6.88
C PHE A 94 0.46 -7.71 -8.02
N LEU A 95 0.82 -8.97 -7.86
CA LEU A 95 1.60 -9.77 -8.80
C LEU A 95 1.02 -11.19 -8.80
N ASP A 96 1.25 -11.93 -9.89
CA ASP A 96 0.96 -13.36 -9.94
C ASP A 96 1.79 -14.08 -8.88
N GLN A 97 1.17 -15.03 -8.17
CA GLN A 97 1.81 -15.79 -7.09
C GLN A 97 1.53 -17.27 -7.23
N THR A 98 2.62 -18.03 -7.32
CA THR A 98 2.63 -19.49 -7.23
C THR A 98 3.14 -19.94 -5.86
N GLU A 99 3.16 -21.26 -5.65
CA GLU A 99 3.78 -21.86 -4.46
C GLU A 99 5.23 -21.40 -4.25
N LYS A 100 5.99 -21.18 -5.34
CA LYS A 100 7.38 -20.74 -5.27
C LYS A 100 7.53 -19.27 -4.88
N ASP A 101 6.50 -18.47 -5.11
CA ASP A 101 6.50 -17.03 -4.82
C ASP A 101 5.98 -16.73 -3.41
N GLY A 102 5.71 -17.75 -2.58
CA GLY A 102 5.19 -17.58 -1.23
C GLY A 102 3.70 -17.24 -1.20
N CYS A 103 2.88 -17.83 -2.08
CA CYS A 103 1.45 -17.56 -2.09
C CYS A 103 0.75 -17.88 -0.75
N PHE A 104 -0.50 -17.42 -0.62
CA PHE A 104 -1.30 -17.63 0.59
C PHE A 104 -1.49 -19.13 0.86
N VAL A 105 -1.24 -19.55 2.09
CA VAL A 105 -1.42 -20.95 2.54
C VAL A 105 -2.57 -20.99 3.50
N CYS A 106 -3.47 -21.96 3.36
CA CYS A 106 -4.55 -22.17 4.32
C CYS A 106 -4.89 -23.64 4.52
N TRP A 107 -5.69 -23.90 5.55
CA TRP A 107 -6.30 -25.21 5.79
C TRP A 107 -7.82 -25.08 5.67
N PRO A 108 -8.40 -25.32 4.47
CA PRO A 108 -9.83 -25.22 4.26
C PRO A 108 -10.61 -26.05 5.27
N GLY A 109 -11.65 -25.47 5.88
CA GLY A 109 -12.48 -26.14 6.90
C GLY A 109 -11.97 -26.03 8.34
N SER A 110 -10.80 -25.42 8.58
CA SER A 110 -10.24 -25.27 9.94
C SER A 110 -10.92 -24.22 10.82
N HIS A 111 -11.90 -23.48 10.31
CA HIS A 111 -12.60 -22.42 11.05
C HIS A 111 -13.80 -22.93 11.86
N GLY A 112 -14.38 -22.06 12.69
CA GLY A 112 -15.56 -22.37 13.50
C GLY A 112 -15.26 -23.46 14.55
N LYS A 113 -15.94 -24.60 14.47
CA LYS A 113 -15.82 -25.68 15.46
C LYS A 113 -14.41 -26.28 15.53
N VAL A 114 -13.71 -26.35 14.40
CA VAL A 114 -12.34 -26.89 14.35
C VAL A 114 -11.37 -25.93 15.06
N HIS A 115 -11.50 -24.62 14.82
CA HIS A 115 -10.77 -23.60 15.56
C HIS A 115 -10.95 -23.77 17.07
N GLU A 116 -12.20 -23.87 17.54
CA GLU A 116 -12.49 -24.10 18.96
C GLU A 116 -11.83 -25.39 19.49
N ALA A 117 -11.96 -26.49 18.77
CA ALA A 117 -11.45 -27.79 19.22
C ALA A 117 -9.91 -27.91 19.20
N ILE A 118 -9.22 -27.11 18.39
CA ILE A 118 -7.75 -27.15 18.30
C ILE A 118 -7.09 -26.30 19.38
N VAL A 119 -7.62 -25.12 19.70
CA VAL A 119 -6.91 -24.14 20.55
C VAL A 119 -7.61 -23.76 21.85
N SER A 120 -8.83 -24.25 22.14
CA SER A 120 -9.60 -23.81 23.31
C SER A 120 -9.03 -24.19 24.67
N ASP A 121 -8.24 -25.25 24.74
CA ASP A 121 -7.50 -25.70 25.91
C ASP A 121 -6.08 -25.11 25.99
N THR A 122 -5.68 -24.32 25.00
CA THR A 122 -4.34 -23.72 24.96
C THR A 122 -4.34 -22.32 25.56
N TYR A 123 -3.26 -21.96 26.25
CA TYR A 123 -3.09 -20.59 26.76
C TYR A 123 -3.10 -19.53 25.62
N ARG A 124 -2.68 -19.92 24.40
CA ARG A 124 -2.62 -19.02 23.24
C ARG A 124 -4.01 -18.70 22.72
N GLY A 125 -4.83 -19.73 22.54
CA GLY A 125 -6.23 -19.56 22.13
C GLY A 125 -7.07 -18.86 23.20
N GLN A 126 -6.71 -19.00 24.48
CA GLN A 126 -7.41 -18.38 25.60
C GLN A 126 -7.00 -16.93 25.91
N LYS A 127 -5.92 -16.42 25.32
CA LYS A 127 -5.57 -14.99 25.47
C LYS A 127 -6.49 -14.15 24.57
N SER A 128 -6.80 -12.93 25.00
CA SER A 128 -7.52 -11.94 24.18
C SER A 128 -6.70 -11.43 22.98
N LYS A 129 -5.49 -11.96 22.77
CA LYS A 129 -4.62 -11.57 21.66
C LYS A 129 -5.07 -12.27 20.38
N CYS A 130 -5.28 -11.46 19.35
CA CYS A 130 -5.60 -11.86 17.98
C CYS A 130 -4.30 -12.22 17.24
N TRP A 131 -3.73 -13.37 17.59
CA TRP A 131 -2.67 -14.09 16.85
C TRP A 131 -2.35 -15.39 17.61
N VAL A 132 -2.79 -16.53 17.06
CA VAL A 132 -2.71 -17.85 17.71
C VAL A 132 -1.87 -18.78 16.82
N PRO A 133 -0.54 -18.83 17.02
CA PRO A 133 0.33 -19.69 16.23
C PRO A 133 0.13 -21.16 16.58
N LEU A 134 0.20 -22.01 15.56
CA LEU A 134 0.03 -23.45 15.66
C LEU A 134 1.37 -24.18 15.66
N THR A 135 1.43 -25.21 16.51
CA THR A 135 2.53 -26.16 16.58
C THR A 135 2.36 -27.26 15.53
N ASP A 136 3.43 -27.97 15.19
CA ASP A 136 3.40 -29.15 14.32
C ASP A 136 2.43 -30.22 14.86
N ALA A 137 2.32 -30.35 16.18
CA ALA A 137 1.35 -31.27 16.79
C ALA A 137 -0.10 -30.86 16.47
N GLU A 138 -0.42 -29.58 16.56
CA GLU A 138 -1.75 -29.06 16.21
C GLU A 138 -2.03 -29.15 14.70
N LEU A 139 -1.01 -28.93 13.85
CA LEU A 139 -1.13 -29.15 12.40
C LEU A 139 -1.36 -30.64 12.07
N ASN A 140 -0.65 -31.54 12.75
CA ASN A 140 -0.87 -32.98 12.61
C ASN A 140 -2.28 -33.40 13.06
N ARG A 141 -2.86 -32.73 14.06
CA ARG A 141 -4.26 -32.97 14.45
C ARG A 141 -5.22 -32.53 13.35
N LEU A 142 -5.02 -31.37 12.73
CA LEU A 142 -5.84 -30.93 11.59
C LEU A 142 -5.85 -31.97 10.46
N GLU A 143 -4.69 -32.55 10.15
CA GLU A 143 -4.57 -33.54 9.10
C GLU A 143 -5.15 -34.91 9.49
N ASN A 144 -4.76 -35.43 10.65
CA ASN A 144 -5.07 -36.82 11.03
C ASN A 144 -6.43 -36.97 11.72
N GLU A 145 -6.85 -36.00 12.55
CA GLU A 145 -8.11 -36.06 13.29
C GLU A 145 -9.29 -35.47 12.48
N TYR A 146 -9.03 -34.39 11.74
CA TYR A 146 -10.08 -33.67 10.99
C TYR A 146 -10.02 -33.90 9.47
N GLY A 147 -9.03 -34.64 8.97
CA GLY A 147 -8.90 -34.94 7.53
C GLY A 147 -8.63 -33.70 6.67
N LEU A 148 -8.19 -32.59 7.27
CA LEU A 148 -7.97 -31.34 6.56
C LEU A 148 -6.60 -31.34 5.88
N LYS A 149 -6.51 -30.75 4.71
CA LYS A 149 -5.25 -30.67 3.96
C LYS A 149 -4.82 -29.23 3.77
N ARG A 150 -3.51 -28.99 3.94
CA ARG A 150 -2.89 -27.72 3.58
C ARG A 150 -3.10 -27.44 2.10
N LYS A 151 -3.48 -26.21 1.78
CA LYS A 151 -3.68 -25.74 0.41
C LYS A 151 -2.88 -24.47 0.17
N PHE A 152 -2.13 -24.47 -0.93
CA PHE A 152 -1.51 -23.28 -1.48
C PHE A 152 -2.47 -22.64 -2.49
N VAL A 153 -2.81 -21.37 -2.28
CA VAL A 153 -3.77 -20.63 -3.11
C VAL A 153 -2.99 -19.82 -4.12
N ARG A 154 -2.92 -20.33 -5.36
CA ARG A 154 -2.35 -19.60 -6.49
C ARG A 154 -3.29 -18.47 -6.88
N VAL A 155 -2.71 -17.32 -7.19
CA VAL A 155 -3.46 -16.11 -7.56
C VAL A 155 -2.77 -15.40 -8.70
N ASN A 156 -3.56 -14.76 -9.56
CA ASN A 156 -3.08 -13.80 -10.54
C ASN A 156 -3.09 -12.40 -9.93
N LYS A 157 -2.35 -11.49 -10.55
CA LYS A 157 -2.40 -10.06 -10.26
C LYS A 157 -3.84 -9.56 -10.34
N GLY A 158 -4.27 -8.87 -9.28
CA GLY A 158 -5.61 -8.31 -9.14
C GLY A 158 -6.60 -9.24 -8.43
N ASP A 159 -6.26 -10.51 -8.24
CA ASP A 159 -7.11 -11.44 -7.49
C ASP A 159 -7.20 -11.02 -6.02
N VAL A 160 -8.37 -11.30 -5.43
CA VAL A 160 -8.67 -11.07 -4.02
C VAL A 160 -8.96 -12.40 -3.35
N ILE A 161 -8.22 -12.68 -2.29
CA ILE A 161 -8.51 -13.80 -1.38
C ILE A 161 -9.27 -13.23 -0.20
N LEU A 162 -10.38 -13.85 0.18
CA LEU A 162 -11.13 -13.55 1.41
C LEU A 162 -11.11 -14.77 2.32
N TRP A 163 -10.91 -14.56 3.63
CA TRP A 163 -10.98 -15.64 4.62
C TRP A 163 -11.51 -15.14 5.96
N ARG A 164 -12.05 -16.08 6.74
CA ARG A 164 -12.41 -15.81 8.13
C ARG A 164 -11.15 -15.73 8.97
N SER A 165 -11.09 -14.82 9.93
CA SER A 165 -9.93 -14.66 10.82
C SER A 165 -9.67 -15.89 11.69
N ASP A 166 -10.67 -16.75 11.87
CA ASP A 166 -10.56 -18.06 12.50
C ASP A 166 -10.24 -19.20 11.52
N LEU A 167 -9.76 -18.92 10.30
CA LEU A 167 -9.19 -19.93 9.40
C LEU A 167 -7.67 -20.07 9.67
N VAL A 168 -7.16 -21.30 9.76
CA VAL A 168 -5.71 -21.51 9.80
C VAL A 168 -5.11 -21.09 8.46
N HIS A 169 -4.16 -20.16 8.54
CA HIS A 169 -3.46 -19.67 7.36
C HIS A 169 -2.04 -19.23 7.68
N ALA A 170 -1.26 -19.02 6.62
CA ALA A 170 0.08 -18.44 6.68
C ALA A 170 0.36 -17.65 5.40
N ALA A 171 1.18 -16.61 5.52
CA ALA A 171 1.82 -16.01 4.36
C ALA A 171 3.03 -16.85 3.99
N GLY A 172 2.97 -17.55 2.85
CA GLY A 172 4.13 -18.27 2.33
C GLY A 172 5.31 -17.33 2.12
N ARG A 173 6.52 -17.87 2.20
CA ARG A 173 7.74 -17.17 1.78
C ARG A 173 8.13 -17.63 0.39
N PRO A 174 8.64 -16.74 -0.48
CA PRO A 174 9.23 -17.17 -1.73
C PRO A 174 10.36 -18.18 -1.46
N VAL A 175 10.41 -19.27 -2.22
CA VAL A 175 11.39 -20.34 -2.08
C VAL A 175 12.23 -20.46 -3.37
N GLY A 176 13.52 -20.72 -3.19
CA GLY A 176 14.47 -20.87 -4.29
C GLY A 176 14.78 -19.57 -5.03
N SER A 177 15.36 -19.70 -6.22
CA SER A 177 15.80 -18.61 -7.10
C SER A 177 14.66 -17.98 -7.93
N ALA A 178 13.50 -17.78 -7.30
CA ALA A 178 12.41 -17.06 -7.95
C ALA A 178 12.91 -15.66 -8.38
N THR A 179 12.61 -15.25 -9.60
CA THR A 179 12.91 -13.89 -10.08
C THR A 179 11.82 -12.91 -9.66
N ASN A 180 10.64 -13.42 -9.30
CA ASN A 180 9.47 -12.65 -8.90
C ASN A 180 9.42 -12.46 -7.37
N PHE A 181 8.83 -11.38 -6.89
CA PHE A 181 8.66 -11.13 -5.45
C PHE A 181 7.19 -11.14 -5.08
N ARG A 182 6.89 -11.51 -3.83
CA ARG A 182 5.52 -11.43 -3.33
C ARG A 182 5.18 -10.00 -2.99
N MET A 183 4.03 -9.52 -3.47
CA MET A 183 3.47 -8.25 -3.01
C MET A 183 1.96 -8.39 -2.87
N VAL A 184 1.47 -8.16 -1.65
CA VAL A 184 0.03 -8.20 -1.33
C VAL A 184 -0.34 -7.01 -0.45
N SER A 185 -1.54 -6.48 -0.62
CA SER A 185 -2.18 -5.65 0.40
C SER A 185 -3.09 -6.51 1.25
N TYR A 186 -3.16 -6.21 2.54
CA TYR A 186 -4.14 -6.81 3.44
C TYR A 186 -5.23 -5.79 3.80
N CYS A 187 -6.41 -6.29 4.15
CA CYS A 187 -7.52 -5.52 4.68
C CYS A 187 -8.44 -6.42 5.51
N GLY A 188 -8.69 -6.07 6.76
CA GLY A 188 -9.75 -6.65 7.59
C GLY A 188 -10.98 -5.75 7.58
N MET A 189 -12.18 -6.32 7.60
CA MET A 189 -13.40 -5.55 7.86
C MET A 189 -14.29 -6.25 8.87
N MET A 190 -14.99 -5.44 9.65
CA MET A 190 -15.91 -5.86 10.70
C MET A 190 -17.17 -4.98 10.72
N PRO A 191 -18.36 -5.54 10.98
CA PRO A 191 -19.55 -4.75 11.26
C PRO A 191 -19.39 -3.91 12.51
N ILE A 192 -19.85 -2.66 12.49
CA ILE A 192 -19.82 -1.79 13.68
C ILE A 192 -20.56 -2.44 14.85
N SER A 193 -21.68 -3.12 14.61
CA SER A 193 -22.41 -3.86 15.64
C SER A 193 -21.55 -4.93 16.33
N ALA A 194 -20.66 -5.59 15.59
CA ALA A 194 -19.75 -6.60 16.13
C ALA A 194 -18.57 -6.00 16.91
N ILE A 195 -18.22 -4.74 16.64
CA ILE A 195 -17.23 -3.96 17.40
C ILE A 195 -17.88 -3.39 18.67
N ALA A 196 -19.05 -2.77 18.53
CA ALA A 196 -19.82 -2.19 19.63
C ALA A 196 -20.27 -3.24 20.66
N ALA A 197 -20.55 -4.47 20.24
CA ALA A 197 -20.87 -5.57 21.15
C ALA A 197 -19.73 -5.92 22.14
N LYS A 198 -18.54 -5.35 21.95
CA LYS A 198 -17.30 -5.69 22.69
C LYS A 198 -16.73 -4.52 23.47
N ASN A 199 -17.17 -3.32 23.15
CA ASN A 199 -16.59 -2.09 23.62
C ASN A 199 -17.68 -1.32 24.35
N SER A 200 -17.32 -0.69 25.47
CA SER A 200 -18.18 0.35 26.06
C SER A 200 -18.34 1.51 25.07
N VAL A 201 -19.28 2.41 25.33
CA VAL A 201 -19.42 3.62 24.52
C VAL A 201 -18.13 4.45 24.58
N GLU A 202 -17.53 4.53 25.76
CA GLU A 202 -16.27 5.21 26.03
C GLU A 202 -15.10 4.57 25.27
N ASP A 203 -15.04 3.22 25.21
CA ASP A 203 -14.01 2.51 24.44
C ASP A 203 -14.16 2.75 22.93
N MET A 204 -15.40 2.81 22.43
CA MET A 204 -15.69 3.12 21.02
C MET A 204 -15.26 4.53 20.64
N GLU A 205 -15.50 5.51 21.51
CA GLU A 205 -15.06 6.89 21.31
C GLU A 205 -13.53 7.00 21.35
N SER A 206 -12.89 6.39 22.34
CA SER A 206 -11.43 6.32 22.44
C SER A 206 -10.80 5.68 21.20
N LEU A 207 -11.39 4.61 20.68
CA LEU A 207 -10.92 3.96 19.45
C LEU A 207 -11.07 4.86 18.22
N ARG A 208 -12.16 5.64 18.12
CA ARG A 208 -12.34 6.63 17.06
C ARG A 208 -11.30 7.74 17.14
N GLU A 209 -11.00 8.24 18.34
CA GLU A 209 -9.95 9.23 18.56
C GLU A 209 -8.57 8.71 18.13
N GLN A 210 -8.23 7.48 18.51
CA GLN A 210 -6.98 6.83 18.09
C GLN A 210 -6.91 6.65 16.56
N LYS A 211 -8.03 6.31 15.91
CA LYS A 211 -8.11 6.19 14.45
C LYS A 211 -7.93 7.54 13.75
N LEU A 212 -8.49 8.60 14.31
CA LEU A 212 -8.33 9.98 13.86
C LEU A 212 -6.89 10.48 14.01
N GLU A 213 -6.29 10.25 15.18
CA GLU A 213 -4.87 10.55 15.41
C GLU A 213 -4.00 9.83 14.37
N ALA A 214 -4.27 8.54 14.15
CA ALA A 214 -3.55 7.76 13.16
C ALA A 214 -3.68 8.31 11.74
N TYR A 215 -4.82 8.91 11.36
CA TYR A 215 -4.96 9.59 10.08
C TYR A 215 -4.09 10.84 10.02
N LEU A 216 -4.22 11.72 11.01
CA LEU A 216 -3.54 13.02 11.05
C LEU A 216 -2.02 12.86 11.05
N TYR A 217 -1.51 11.83 11.75
CA TYR A 217 -0.08 11.53 11.83
C TYR A 217 0.38 10.45 10.86
N SER A 218 -0.48 10.02 9.93
CA SER A 218 -0.17 8.97 8.96
C SER A 218 0.38 7.69 9.60
N ARG A 219 -0.10 7.35 10.80
CA ARG A 219 0.25 6.11 11.50
C ARG A 219 -0.30 4.92 10.73
N THR A 220 0.39 3.79 10.89
CA THR A 220 0.05 2.53 10.24
C THR A 220 0.06 1.41 11.27
N GLY A 221 -0.80 0.42 11.07
CA GLY A 221 -1.08 -0.61 12.05
C GLY A 221 -1.31 -1.99 11.43
N ASP A 222 -1.94 -2.86 12.20
CA ASP A 222 -2.28 -4.23 11.80
C ASP A 222 -3.65 -4.36 11.09
N HIS A 223 -4.03 -5.59 10.71
CA HIS A 223 -5.30 -5.95 10.06
C HIS A 223 -6.55 -5.78 10.91
N ARG A 224 -6.46 -5.38 12.17
CA ARG A 224 -7.63 -5.40 13.04
C ARG A 224 -8.40 -4.09 12.87
N ALA A 225 -9.65 -4.21 12.42
CA ALA A 225 -10.52 -3.06 12.24
C ALA A 225 -10.94 -2.42 13.58
N ASP A 226 -10.93 -3.20 14.65
CA ASP A 226 -11.51 -2.90 15.95
C ASP A 226 -10.47 -2.60 17.05
N HIS A 227 -9.21 -2.49 16.67
CA HIS A 227 -8.13 -2.08 17.55
C HIS A 227 -7.22 -1.14 16.77
N GLU A 228 -6.69 -0.12 17.45
CA GLU A 228 -5.67 0.72 16.87
C GLU A 228 -4.31 0.33 17.48
N CYS A 229 -3.46 -0.34 16.70
CA CYS A 229 -2.07 -0.51 17.07
C CYS A 229 -1.20 0.26 16.09
N TRP A 230 -0.20 0.97 16.60
CA TRP A 230 0.77 1.63 15.74
C TRP A 230 2.03 0.79 15.73
N HIS A 231 2.48 0.45 14.53
CA HIS A 231 3.87 0.05 14.41
C HIS A 231 4.71 1.22 14.93
N PRO A 232 5.62 0.98 15.90
CA PRO A 232 6.51 2.04 16.36
C PRO A 232 7.18 2.63 15.12
N ASP A 233 7.33 3.96 15.08
CA ASP A 233 8.15 4.59 14.06
C ASP A 233 9.47 3.81 14.07
N TRP A 234 9.92 3.29 12.92
CA TRP A 234 11.02 2.31 12.87
C TRP A 234 12.28 2.76 13.65
N GLY A 235 12.45 4.08 13.82
CA GLY A 235 13.47 4.69 14.67
C GLY A 235 13.37 4.37 16.16
N GLU A 236 12.18 4.26 16.74
CA GLU A 236 12.01 3.95 18.17
C GLU A 236 12.35 2.49 18.50
N ARG A 237 11.94 1.56 17.62
CA ARG A 237 12.17 0.12 17.82
C ARG A 237 13.66 -0.26 17.71
N GLU A 238 14.39 0.40 16.83
CA GLU A 238 15.83 0.17 16.69
C GLU A 238 16.65 1.00 17.70
N MET A 239 16.21 2.17 18.18
CA MET A 239 16.87 2.83 19.33
C MET A 239 16.80 2.00 20.61
N MET A 240 15.71 1.24 20.82
CA MET A 240 15.62 0.29 21.95
C MET A 240 16.50 -0.96 21.77
N ASN A 241 16.86 -1.33 20.53
CA ASN A 241 17.67 -2.51 20.23
C ASN A 241 19.14 -2.20 19.85
N SER A 242 19.50 -0.95 19.59
CA SER A 242 20.83 -0.53 19.12
C SER A 242 21.67 0.07 20.24
N SER A 243 22.08 -0.76 21.19
CA SER A 243 23.20 -0.44 22.07
C SER A 243 24.57 -0.69 21.42
N SER A 244 24.68 -0.95 20.10
CA SER A 244 25.95 -1.48 19.55
C SER A 244 26.37 -1.21 18.08
N SER A 245 25.82 -0.24 17.32
CA SER A 245 26.56 0.26 16.13
C SER A 245 26.05 1.61 15.58
N SER A 246 26.97 2.51 15.21
CA SER A 246 26.68 3.87 14.73
C SER A 246 26.20 3.96 13.27
N SER A 247 26.45 2.93 12.44
CA SER A 247 26.08 2.93 11.02
C SER A 247 24.61 2.55 10.77
N ALA A 248 24.05 1.66 11.60
CA ALA A 248 22.65 1.27 11.53
C ALA A 248 21.74 2.49 11.83
N ALA A 249 22.07 3.24 12.89
CA ALA A 249 21.33 4.43 13.30
C ALA A 249 21.16 5.48 12.18
N ALA A 250 22.17 5.66 11.32
CA ALA A 250 22.11 6.60 10.20
C ALA A 250 21.15 6.15 9.07
N ALA A 251 21.17 4.85 8.71
CA ALA A 251 20.27 4.29 7.70
C ALA A 251 18.79 4.34 8.16
N ILE A 252 18.55 4.16 9.45
CA ILE A 252 17.24 4.15 10.09
C ILE A 252 16.64 5.56 10.16
N SER A 253 17.45 6.53 10.60
CA SER A 253 17.11 7.97 10.57
C SER A 253 16.70 8.43 9.16
N THR A 254 17.38 7.93 8.14
CA THR A 254 17.08 8.24 6.74
C THR A 254 15.72 7.67 6.28
N ARG A 255 15.35 6.44 6.69
CA ARG A 255 14.06 5.81 6.32
C ARG A 255 12.85 6.39 7.04
N VAL A 256 12.95 6.69 8.34
CA VAL A 256 11.86 7.36 9.09
C VAL A 256 11.62 8.77 8.54
N ARG A 257 12.69 9.47 8.15
CA ARG A 257 12.56 10.72 7.39
C ARG A 257 11.79 10.49 6.09
N LEU A 258 12.14 9.48 5.28
CA LEU A 258 11.48 9.20 3.99
C LEU A 258 9.95 8.99 4.07
N ILE A 259 9.42 8.31 5.09
CA ILE A 259 7.95 8.10 5.21
C ILE A 259 7.25 9.40 5.61
N LYS A 260 7.80 10.15 6.58
CA LYS A 260 7.30 11.50 6.91
C LYS A 260 7.38 12.40 5.68
N THR A 261 8.47 12.29 4.92
CA THR A 261 8.67 13.01 3.67
C THR A 261 7.65 12.62 2.60
N TYR A 262 7.19 11.37 2.46
CA TYR A 262 6.21 11.01 1.43
C TYR A 262 4.89 11.79 1.58
N TYR A 263 4.25 11.73 2.75
CA TYR A 263 3.01 12.49 2.97
C TYR A 263 3.26 13.99 3.11
N GLN A 264 4.41 14.42 3.64
CA GLN A 264 4.77 15.84 3.66
C GLN A 264 4.98 16.41 2.24
N LEU A 265 5.57 15.64 1.32
CA LEU A 265 5.71 16.01 -0.10
C LEU A 265 4.35 16.08 -0.81
N LEU A 266 3.38 15.25 -0.38
CA LEU A 266 2.00 15.26 -0.89
C LEU A 266 1.09 16.28 -0.16
N GLY A 267 1.66 17.13 0.70
CA GLY A 267 0.92 18.18 1.40
C GLY A 267 -0.03 17.67 2.50
N GLY A 268 0.26 16.51 3.09
CA GLY A 268 -0.50 15.92 4.21
C GLY A 268 -0.97 14.49 3.96
N PRO A 269 -1.78 13.92 4.87
CA PRO A 269 -2.45 12.63 4.65
C PRO A 269 -3.32 12.66 3.38
N PRO A 270 -3.68 11.50 2.80
CA PRO A 270 -4.44 11.46 1.56
C PRO A 270 -5.85 12.03 1.78
N LYS A 271 -6.41 12.62 0.72
CA LYS A 271 -7.82 13.02 0.72
C LYS A 271 -8.69 11.77 0.80
N LEU A 272 -9.82 11.88 1.49
CA LEU A 272 -10.77 10.81 1.69
C LEU A 272 -12.11 11.13 1.04
N THR A 273 -12.74 10.13 0.44
CA THR A 273 -14.20 10.18 0.24
C THR A 273 -14.89 10.13 1.60
N TRP A 274 -16.15 10.59 1.67
CA TRP A 274 -16.96 10.39 2.88
C TRP A 274 -17.05 8.91 3.26
N ARG A 275 -17.17 8.04 2.25
CA ARG A 275 -17.23 6.59 2.44
C ARG A 275 -15.94 6.02 3.02
N GLN A 276 -14.78 6.50 2.60
CA GLN A 276 -13.51 6.09 3.20
C GLN A 276 -13.40 6.55 4.65
N ALA A 277 -13.83 7.77 4.97
CA ALA A 277 -13.85 8.25 6.34
C ALA A 277 -14.75 7.38 7.24
N GLU A 278 -15.92 6.95 6.74
CA GLU A 278 -16.80 6.00 7.41
C GLU A 278 -16.10 4.65 7.67
N LEU A 279 -15.51 4.07 6.61
CA LEU A 279 -14.80 2.79 6.68
C LEU A 279 -13.60 2.85 7.62
N TYR A 280 -12.88 3.97 7.68
CA TYR A 280 -11.75 4.15 8.59
C TYR A 280 -12.18 4.53 10.01
N GLY A 281 -13.49 4.60 10.27
CA GLY A 281 -14.06 4.93 11.57
C GLY A 281 -13.81 6.36 12.01
N LEU A 282 -13.55 7.29 11.08
CA LEU A 282 -13.31 8.70 11.37
C LEU A 282 -14.61 9.49 11.55
N VAL A 283 -15.67 9.07 10.86
CA VAL A 283 -17.03 9.63 10.98
C VAL A 283 -18.01 8.56 11.46
N SER A 284 -19.11 9.02 12.04
CA SER A 284 -20.21 8.16 12.47
C SER A 284 -21.16 7.85 11.31
N TYR A 285 -21.67 6.62 11.28
CA TYR A 285 -22.76 6.21 10.37
C TYR A 285 -24.12 6.75 10.79
N ASN A 286 -24.26 7.19 12.04
CA ASN A 286 -25.55 7.59 12.62
C ASN A 286 -25.97 9.03 12.27
N LEU A 287 -25.21 9.74 11.42
CA LEU A 287 -25.55 11.10 10.97
C LEU A 287 -26.75 11.02 10.02
N GLN A 288 -27.90 11.55 10.45
CA GLN A 288 -29.19 11.33 9.79
C GLN A 288 -29.47 12.33 8.68
N SER A 289 -28.87 13.52 8.75
CA SER A 289 -29.11 14.61 7.81
C SER A 289 -27.84 15.05 7.09
N GLU A 290 -27.99 15.58 5.88
CA GLU A 290 -26.87 16.17 5.12
C GLU A 290 -26.26 17.37 5.85
N ARG A 291 -27.06 18.09 6.65
CA ARG A 291 -26.58 19.16 7.51
C ARG A 291 -25.62 18.65 8.58
N GLU A 292 -25.96 17.57 9.29
CA GLU A 292 -25.08 16.96 10.29
C GLU A 292 -23.79 16.43 9.65
N LYS A 293 -23.86 15.88 8.43
CA LYS A 293 -22.67 15.46 7.69
C LYS A 293 -21.77 16.63 7.34
N GLU A 294 -22.33 17.74 6.85
CA GLU A 294 -21.54 18.93 6.50
C GLU A 294 -20.93 19.58 7.74
N GLU A 295 -21.68 19.69 8.85
CA GLU A 295 -21.16 20.20 10.13
C GLU A 295 -20.01 19.33 10.67
N GLU A 296 -20.13 18.00 10.58
CA GLU A 296 -19.06 17.07 10.97
C GLU A 296 -17.86 17.14 10.01
N LYS A 297 -18.11 17.27 8.70
CA LYS A 297 -17.07 17.47 7.69
C LYS A 297 -16.27 18.73 7.98
N GLU A 298 -16.93 19.87 8.18
CA GLU A 298 -16.28 21.14 8.54
C GLU A 298 -15.47 21.00 9.84
N ARG A 299 -16.01 20.30 10.85
CA ARG A 299 -15.29 20.03 12.11
C ARG A 299 -14.02 19.23 11.87
N LEU A 300 -14.09 18.17 11.07
CA LEU A 300 -12.96 17.31 10.75
C LEU A 300 -11.92 18.02 9.87
N GLU A 301 -12.35 18.86 8.91
CA GLU A 301 -11.46 19.67 8.09
C GLU A 301 -10.69 20.70 8.92
N ARG A 302 -11.34 21.35 9.90
CA ARG A 302 -10.67 22.27 10.84
C ARG A 302 -9.54 21.62 11.63
N ILE A 303 -9.61 20.32 11.90
CA ILE A 303 -8.58 19.58 12.63
C ILE A 303 -7.58 18.85 11.71
N GLY A 304 -7.70 19.03 10.39
CA GLY A 304 -6.73 18.53 9.40
C GLY A 304 -7.12 17.26 8.65
N VAL A 305 -8.36 16.77 8.79
CA VAL A 305 -8.89 15.74 7.89
C VAL A 305 -9.11 16.34 6.51
N ARG A 306 -8.69 15.65 5.45
CA ARG A 306 -8.82 16.14 4.09
C ARG A 306 -9.87 15.32 3.37
N PHE A 307 -10.93 15.96 2.90
CA PHE A 307 -11.93 15.32 2.06
C PHE A 307 -11.68 15.61 0.57
N GLU A 308 -12.12 14.69 -0.28
CA GLU A 308 -12.29 14.95 -1.71
C GLU A 308 -13.45 15.93 -1.91
N SER A 309 -13.31 16.85 -2.87
CA SER A 309 -14.37 17.78 -3.22
C SER A 309 -15.54 17.02 -3.83
N THR A 310 -16.75 17.19 -3.28
CA THR A 310 -17.99 16.59 -3.81
C THR A 310 -18.32 17.01 -5.25
N SER A 311 -17.63 18.04 -5.79
CA SER A 311 -17.72 18.43 -7.20
C SER A 311 -17.01 17.47 -8.17
N ASP A 312 -16.26 16.49 -7.67
CA ASP A 312 -15.49 15.56 -8.52
C ASP A 312 -16.29 14.30 -8.92
N ASP A 313 -17.57 14.16 -8.52
CA ASP A 313 -18.27 12.87 -8.52
C ASP A 313 -19.54 12.79 -9.39
N LEU A 314 -19.49 13.34 -10.61
CA LEU A 314 -20.32 12.87 -11.73
C LEU A 314 -19.50 12.88 -13.04
N GLY A 315 -18.85 11.76 -13.35
CA GLY A 315 -18.60 11.38 -14.76
C GLY A 315 -17.46 12.08 -15.51
N GLY A 316 -16.48 12.66 -14.82
CA GLY A 316 -15.23 13.06 -15.44
C GLY A 316 -14.22 13.33 -14.35
N ARG A 317 -13.02 12.76 -14.46
CA ARG A 317 -11.86 13.36 -13.79
C ARG A 317 -11.99 14.87 -14.03
N PRO A 318 -11.86 15.76 -13.02
CA PRO A 318 -11.82 17.18 -13.30
C PRO A 318 -10.76 17.32 -14.39
N HIS A 319 -11.20 17.75 -15.58
CA HIS A 319 -10.25 18.13 -16.60
C HIS A 319 -9.40 19.15 -15.85
N PRO A 320 -8.07 18.91 -15.65
CA PRO A 320 -7.25 19.86 -14.92
C PRO A 320 -7.60 21.21 -15.52
N SER A 321 -8.04 22.16 -14.68
CA SER A 321 -8.39 23.49 -15.13
C SER A 321 -7.28 23.88 -16.09
N LEU A 322 -7.62 24.04 -17.38
CA LEU A 322 -6.60 24.18 -18.41
C LEU A 322 -5.86 25.47 -18.11
N GLU A 323 -4.70 25.34 -17.49
CA GLU A 323 -3.82 26.45 -17.21
C GLU A 323 -2.95 26.65 -18.44
N GLU A 324 -3.13 27.78 -19.10
CA GLU A 324 -2.30 28.15 -20.23
C GLU A 324 -0.94 28.65 -19.71
N LEU A 325 0.09 27.83 -19.87
CA LEU A 325 1.45 28.23 -19.53
C LEU A 325 2.02 29.17 -20.61
N ARG A 326 2.55 30.31 -20.18
CA ARG A 326 3.12 31.34 -21.05
C ARG A 326 4.63 31.39 -20.91
N HIS A 327 5.31 31.73 -22.00
CA HIS A 327 6.75 31.94 -21.98
C HIS A 327 7.12 33.07 -21.00
N ILE A 328 8.23 32.95 -20.26
CA ILE A 328 8.63 33.91 -19.20
C ILE A 328 8.75 35.36 -19.67
N SER A 329 9.04 35.57 -20.96
CA SER A 329 9.14 36.91 -21.54
C SER A 329 7.78 37.54 -21.86
N GLY A 330 6.67 36.85 -21.63
CA GLY A 330 5.32 37.26 -22.00
C GLY A 330 5.06 37.27 -23.51
N LYS A 331 6.03 36.87 -24.35
CA LYS A 331 5.84 36.80 -25.80
C LYS A 331 4.94 35.63 -26.18
N ASP A 332 3.98 35.91 -27.05
CA ASP A 332 3.08 34.88 -27.57
C ASP A 332 3.84 33.80 -28.33
N MET A 333 3.47 32.56 -28.06
CA MET A 333 4.00 31.38 -28.69
C MET A 333 3.13 30.99 -29.90
N LEU A 334 2.90 31.91 -30.84
CA LEU A 334 2.20 31.61 -32.09
C LEU A 334 3.10 30.90 -33.11
N GLY A 335 2.50 30.19 -34.07
CA GLY A 335 3.19 29.50 -35.17
C GLY A 335 2.81 28.02 -35.30
N GLN A 336 2.96 27.45 -36.50
CA GLN A 336 2.66 26.06 -36.81
C GLN A 336 3.87 25.15 -36.62
N ASP A 337 3.63 23.89 -36.23
CA ASP A 337 4.64 22.81 -36.17
C ASP A 337 5.92 23.16 -35.40
N LYS A 338 5.78 24.02 -34.39
CA LYS A 338 6.92 24.60 -33.66
C LYS A 338 7.68 23.57 -32.87
N TRP A 339 6.95 22.81 -32.06
CA TRP A 339 7.48 21.67 -31.33
C TRP A 339 6.66 20.44 -31.67
N LEU A 340 7.34 19.43 -32.20
CA LEU A 340 6.71 18.21 -32.69
C LEU A 340 7.03 17.14 -31.66
N GLY A 341 6.14 17.02 -30.68
CA GLY A 341 6.30 16.14 -29.53
C GLY A 341 6.99 16.79 -28.32
N GLY A 342 6.91 16.10 -27.20
CA GLY A 342 7.60 16.46 -25.97
C GLY A 342 7.91 15.23 -25.12
N MET A 343 8.76 15.41 -24.11
CA MET A 343 9.13 14.34 -23.18
C MET A 343 9.43 14.89 -21.79
N SER A 344 9.15 14.10 -20.76
CA SER A 344 9.60 14.37 -19.40
C SER A 344 11.09 14.07 -19.28
N SER A 345 11.83 14.92 -18.57
CA SER A 345 13.19 14.60 -18.17
C SER A 345 13.19 13.38 -17.25
N PRO A 346 14.21 12.50 -17.31
CA PRO A 346 14.37 11.39 -16.37
C PRO A 346 14.35 11.77 -14.87
N CYS A 347 14.71 13.02 -14.54
CA CYS A 347 14.66 13.53 -13.17
C CYS A 347 13.31 14.16 -12.79
N GLU A 348 12.30 14.08 -13.66
CA GLU A 348 10.92 14.57 -13.48
C GLU A 348 10.77 16.08 -13.23
N ARG A 349 11.87 16.85 -13.22
CA ARG A 349 11.85 18.31 -12.98
C ARG A 349 11.45 19.14 -14.18
N TYR A 350 11.61 18.60 -15.40
CA TYR A 350 11.38 19.34 -16.63
C TYR A 350 10.55 18.54 -17.64
N VAL A 351 9.81 19.26 -18.48
CA VAL A 351 9.26 18.76 -19.73
C VAL A 351 9.90 19.53 -20.89
N TYR A 352 10.36 18.82 -21.91
CA TYR A 352 10.99 19.42 -23.09
C TYR A 352 10.10 19.30 -24.32
N GLY A 353 9.92 20.40 -25.06
CA GLY A 353 9.32 20.41 -26.38
C GLY A 353 10.39 20.32 -27.46
N VAL A 354 10.25 19.32 -28.35
CA VAL A 354 11.24 19.00 -29.39
C VAL A 354 11.10 19.96 -30.56
N PRO A 355 12.13 20.75 -30.93
CA PRO A 355 11.99 21.79 -31.95
C PRO A 355 11.79 21.21 -33.36
N GLY A 356 10.58 21.34 -33.88
CA GLY A 356 10.22 21.03 -35.27
C GLY A 356 10.64 22.18 -36.17
N THR A 357 9.79 23.21 -36.23
CA THR A 357 10.03 24.45 -36.98
C THR A 357 10.58 25.58 -36.11
N HIS A 358 10.32 25.58 -34.81
CA HIS A 358 10.89 26.58 -33.91
C HIS A 358 12.43 26.43 -33.83
N PRO A 359 13.21 27.53 -33.70
CA PRO A 359 14.66 27.44 -33.68
C PRO A 359 15.23 26.84 -32.38
N ARG A 360 14.45 26.81 -31.28
CA ARG A 360 14.95 26.43 -29.95
C ARG A 360 14.07 25.42 -29.23
N VAL A 361 14.67 24.63 -28.36
CA VAL A 361 14.01 23.66 -27.47
C VAL A 361 13.16 24.43 -26.45
N LEU A 362 11.91 24.02 -26.29
CA LEU A 362 11.04 24.50 -25.21
C LEU A 362 11.38 23.74 -23.94
N ARG A 363 11.52 24.42 -22.80
CA ARG A 363 11.61 23.79 -21.49
C ARG A 363 10.48 24.31 -20.61
N ILE A 364 9.85 23.40 -19.89
CA ILE A 364 8.83 23.69 -18.89
C ILE A 364 9.34 23.14 -17.56
N THR A 365 9.43 23.98 -16.54
CA THR A 365 9.78 23.57 -15.18
C THR A 365 8.54 23.05 -14.47
N CYS A 366 8.49 21.76 -14.16
CA CYS A 366 7.28 21.11 -13.63
C CYS A 366 6.81 21.71 -12.31
N ALA A 367 7.74 22.14 -11.45
CA ALA A 367 7.42 22.66 -10.13
C ALA A 367 6.77 24.06 -10.16
N THR A 368 7.06 24.88 -11.18
CA THR A 368 6.66 26.29 -11.23
C THR A 368 5.76 26.62 -12.43
N GLY A 369 5.64 25.71 -13.40
CA GLY A 369 4.99 26.00 -14.68
C GLY A 369 5.79 26.97 -15.57
N GLU A 370 7.01 27.34 -15.19
CA GLU A 370 7.83 28.31 -15.92
C GLU A 370 8.23 27.77 -17.29
N VAL A 371 8.01 28.55 -18.35
CA VAL A 371 8.27 28.16 -19.75
C VAL A 371 9.35 29.03 -20.38
N ASP A 372 10.45 28.43 -20.82
CA ASP A 372 11.57 29.14 -21.45
C ASP A 372 12.21 28.37 -22.62
N TYR A 373 13.21 28.97 -23.25
CA TYR A 373 13.97 28.38 -24.36
C TYR A 373 15.42 28.08 -23.96
N ILE A 374 15.85 26.85 -24.22
CA ILE A 374 17.22 26.40 -23.96
C ILE A 374 17.97 26.05 -25.25
N GLY A 375 19.30 26.03 -25.15
CA GLY A 375 20.18 25.66 -26.26
C GLY A 375 20.31 26.73 -27.36
N PRO A 376 21.11 26.45 -28.41
CA PRO A 376 21.33 27.38 -29.53
C PRO A 376 20.13 27.42 -30.48
N GLU A 377 20.18 28.31 -31.47
CA GLU A 377 19.21 28.35 -32.56
C GLU A 377 19.55 27.39 -33.69
N PHE A 378 18.58 26.56 -34.05
CA PHE A 378 18.69 25.55 -35.11
C PHE A 378 17.85 25.95 -36.33
N LYS A 379 18.50 26.02 -37.50
CA LYS A 379 17.85 26.45 -38.75
C LYS A 379 17.08 25.30 -39.41
N GLY A 380 16.00 25.64 -40.10
CA GLY A 380 15.23 24.72 -40.93
C GLY A 380 13.95 24.19 -40.27
N PRO A 381 12.97 23.74 -41.07
CA PRO A 381 11.71 23.17 -40.60
C PRO A 381 11.82 21.66 -40.35
N PHE A 382 10.93 21.13 -39.50
CA PHE A 382 10.80 19.69 -39.20
C PHE A 382 12.13 19.01 -38.82
N LYS A 383 12.93 19.63 -37.96
CA LYS A 383 14.27 19.14 -37.60
C LYS A 383 14.20 17.80 -36.86
N TRP A 384 13.37 17.72 -35.82
CA TRP A 384 13.13 16.54 -34.98
C TRP A 384 11.62 16.41 -34.67
N LEU A 385 11.12 15.18 -34.43
CA LEU A 385 9.67 14.90 -34.35
C LEU A 385 9.17 14.22 -33.07
N ARG A 386 10.06 13.63 -32.28
CA ARG A 386 9.77 12.93 -31.03
C ARG A 386 11.05 12.92 -30.22
N GLY A 387 10.93 12.78 -28.91
CA GLY A 387 12.06 12.29 -28.16
C GLY A 387 11.70 11.34 -27.05
N ILE A 388 12.76 10.81 -26.48
CA ILE A 388 12.79 9.62 -25.65
C ILE A 388 13.71 9.94 -24.48
N ASP A 389 13.27 9.59 -23.28
CA ASP A 389 14.11 9.60 -22.10
C ASP A 389 14.99 8.34 -22.07
N VAL A 390 16.26 8.52 -21.77
CA VAL A 390 17.23 7.44 -21.65
C VAL A 390 17.72 7.41 -20.19
N PRO A 391 17.41 6.35 -19.43
CA PRO A 391 17.78 6.26 -18.02
C PRO A 391 19.29 6.34 -17.76
N SER A 392 19.66 6.74 -16.55
CA SER A 392 21.06 6.87 -16.10
C SER A 392 21.87 5.58 -16.27
N TYR A 393 21.28 4.42 -15.95
CA TYR A 393 21.94 3.12 -16.05
C TYR A 393 22.30 2.72 -17.50
N VAL A 394 21.63 3.30 -18.50
CA VAL A 394 21.95 3.08 -19.93
C VAL A 394 23.03 4.06 -20.39
N MET A 395 23.01 5.30 -19.90
CA MET A 395 23.90 6.37 -20.32
C MET A 395 25.25 6.40 -19.57
N GLY A 396 25.35 5.67 -18.46
CA GLY A 396 26.46 5.71 -17.52
C GLY A 396 26.23 6.77 -16.44
N GLU A 397 26.03 6.32 -15.21
CA GLU A 397 25.62 7.16 -14.07
C GLU A 397 26.64 8.25 -13.72
N ASP A 398 27.94 7.99 -13.93
CA ASP A 398 29.00 8.97 -13.65
C ASP A 398 28.89 10.22 -14.52
N LYS A 399 28.42 10.05 -15.76
CA LYS A 399 28.34 11.13 -16.76
C LYS A 399 26.93 11.71 -16.87
N PHE A 400 25.93 10.86 -16.67
CA PHE A 400 24.51 11.21 -16.73
C PHE A 400 23.80 10.65 -15.51
N PRO A 401 23.99 11.26 -14.33
CA PRO A 401 23.47 10.72 -13.06
C PRO A 401 21.95 10.66 -13.03
N SER A 402 21.28 11.46 -13.86
CA SER A 402 19.83 11.39 -14.04
C SER A 402 19.43 10.69 -15.35
N GLY A 403 20.34 10.38 -16.27
CA GLY A 403 20.00 10.03 -17.65
C GLY A 403 19.99 11.26 -18.57
N CYS A 404 19.43 11.12 -19.77
CA CYS A 404 19.29 12.24 -20.71
C CYS A 404 18.04 12.12 -21.58
N CYS A 405 17.69 13.19 -22.29
CA CYS A 405 16.65 13.17 -23.30
C CYS A 405 17.28 13.20 -24.70
N ILE A 406 16.75 12.41 -25.64
CA ILE A 406 17.20 12.42 -27.04
C ILE A 406 16.02 12.62 -27.99
N ALA A 407 16.22 13.38 -29.06
CA ALA A 407 15.23 13.57 -30.12
C ALA A 407 15.76 13.04 -31.46
N LEU A 408 14.94 12.23 -32.12
CA LEU A 408 15.30 11.55 -33.37
C LEU A 408 15.18 12.50 -34.56
N PRO A 409 16.17 12.52 -35.47
CA PRO A 409 16.16 13.43 -36.62
C PRO A 409 15.02 13.10 -37.57
N CYS A 410 14.44 14.14 -38.16
CA CYS A 410 13.61 14.05 -39.36
C CYS A 410 14.36 14.70 -40.54
N ASN A 411 14.46 16.03 -40.54
CA ASN A 411 15.28 16.75 -41.53
C ASN A 411 16.66 17.14 -40.98
N ALA A 412 16.90 17.01 -39.68
CA ALA A 412 18.21 17.29 -39.09
C ALA A 412 19.23 16.21 -39.46
N GLN A 413 20.50 16.59 -39.60
CA GLN A 413 21.61 15.67 -39.89
C GLN A 413 22.08 14.89 -38.66
N SER A 414 21.56 15.20 -37.47
CA SER A 414 22.04 14.64 -36.20
C SER A 414 20.91 14.45 -35.20
N ILE A 415 21.14 13.58 -34.21
CA ILE A 415 20.29 13.43 -33.02
C ILE A 415 20.51 14.65 -32.12
N LEU A 416 19.42 15.19 -31.56
CA LEU A 416 19.49 16.25 -30.55
C LEU A 416 19.45 15.64 -29.16
N ARG A 417 20.39 16.02 -28.29
CA ARG A 417 20.41 15.61 -26.88
C ARG A 417 20.08 16.81 -25.99
N MET A 418 19.25 16.58 -24.97
CA MET A 418 18.78 17.58 -24.00
C MET A 418 19.08 17.12 -22.57
#